data_AF-A0A3N5FUN3-F1
#
_entry.id   AF-A0A3N5FUN3-F1
#
_cell.length_a   1.000
_cell.length_b   1.000
_cell.length_c   1.000
_cell.angle_alpha   90.00
_cell.angle_beta   90.00
_cell.angle_gamma   90.00
#
_symmetry.space_group_name_H-M   'P 1'
#
loop_
_entity.id
_entity.type
_entity.pdbx_description
1 polymer ?
#
loop_
_entity_poly.entity_id
_entity_poly.type
_entity_poly.pdbx_seq_one_letter_code
_entity_poly.pdbx_strand_id
1 'polypeptide(L)'
;PELSLPTVHWADVRQVLPLALTMALVGFAQTISVGKSLGNKYGYDVDANRELTALGLSNLSSSVSQGYPVSGSLARSALNASAGAKTPLAAIICALCVAVTTLLFTPAFHYLPHATLAAILVVSSLRLIDTREIQYLFKVKITEGVLLVLTFAATLALGIMPGLLLGIVASILLFITLNTRPNTAILGRLPNTNIFRNVEQFPEAETIPGLIILRIDASLYFANVVFLKEKLHEICDRHRTDLKAIILDASAVNDLDSSADTALHQLSDEFKQKGITFYIAGIKAPVREVMRRSGLYNILGGDHFFFTIDAAVKRFQEKARQGIKEQDRPRRQETQRS
;
A
#
# COMPACT_ATOMS: atom_id res chain seq x y z
N PRO A 1 -43.39 18.34 5.10
CA PRO A 1 -43.24 17.16 4.22
C PRO A 1 -44.14 16.05 4.77
N GLU A 2 -44.81 15.30 3.90
CA GLU A 2 -45.53 14.09 4.34
C GLU A 2 -44.53 12.95 4.55
N LEU A 3 -44.73 12.17 5.61
CA LEU A 3 -43.93 10.98 5.85
C LEU A 3 -44.48 9.85 4.98
N SER A 4 -43.63 9.28 4.14
CA SER A 4 -44.00 8.21 3.21
C SER A 4 -42.89 7.16 3.14
N LEU A 5 -43.26 5.89 3.25
CA LEU A 5 -42.32 4.81 2.99
C LEU A 5 -41.99 4.74 1.49
N PRO A 6 -40.72 4.55 1.11
CA PRO A 6 -40.36 4.41 -0.29
C PRO A 6 -40.99 3.16 -0.87
N THR A 7 -41.60 3.27 -2.04
CA THR A 7 -42.09 2.13 -2.82
C THR A 7 -40.89 1.39 -3.41
N VAL A 8 -40.64 0.15 -2.96
CA VAL A 8 -39.48 -0.63 -3.40
C VAL A 8 -39.93 -1.69 -4.40
N HIS A 9 -39.76 -1.42 -5.69
CA HIS A 9 -39.85 -2.44 -6.72
C HIS A 9 -38.46 -2.98 -7.08
N TRP A 10 -38.36 -4.28 -7.31
CA TRP A 10 -37.07 -4.93 -7.60
C TRP A 10 -36.41 -4.38 -8.87
N ALA A 11 -37.20 -3.98 -9.86
CA ALA A 11 -36.70 -3.34 -11.08
C ALA A 11 -35.99 -2.00 -10.77
N ASP A 12 -36.59 -1.16 -9.93
CA ASP A 12 -36.03 0.14 -9.53
C ASP A 12 -34.74 -0.05 -8.73
N VAL A 13 -34.73 -1.02 -7.78
CA VAL A 13 -33.54 -1.35 -6.99
C VAL A 13 -32.37 -1.70 -7.91
N ARG A 14 -32.58 -2.58 -8.90
CA ARG A 14 -31.52 -2.96 -9.85
C ARG A 14 -31.01 -1.78 -10.65
N GLN A 15 -31.87 -0.83 -11.00
CA GLN A 15 -31.50 0.36 -11.76
C GLN A 15 -30.70 1.37 -10.93
N VAL A 16 -31.08 1.59 -9.66
CA VAL A 16 -30.44 2.61 -8.81
C VAL A 16 -29.27 2.07 -7.99
N LEU A 17 -29.13 0.74 -7.83
CA LEU A 17 -28.10 0.14 -6.97
C LEU A 17 -26.67 0.61 -7.29
N PRO A 18 -26.20 0.71 -8.55
CA PRO A 18 -24.86 1.20 -8.84
C PRO A 18 -24.64 2.66 -8.40
N LEU A 19 -25.66 3.51 -8.61
CA LEU A 19 -25.65 4.90 -8.19
C LEU A 19 -25.67 5.00 -6.66
N ALA A 20 -26.54 4.23 -5.99
CA ALA A 20 -26.66 4.21 -4.54
C ALA A 20 -25.35 3.75 -3.86
N LEU A 21 -24.69 2.71 -4.38
CA LEU A 21 -23.38 2.25 -3.89
C LEU A 21 -22.31 3.33 -4.04
N THR A 22 -22.30 4.03 -5.19
CA THR A 22 -21.35 5.12 -5.41
C THR A 22 -21.61 6.28 -4.46
N MET A 23 -22.88 6.69 -4.29
CA MET A 23 -23.26 7.75 -3.37
C MET A 23 -22.95 7.38 -1.91
N ALA A 24 -23.15 6.12 -1.52
CA ALA A 24 -22.78 5.64 -0.19
C ALA A 24 -21.26 5.71 0.04
N LEU A 25 -20.46 5.26 -0.94
CA LEU A 25 -19.00 5.31 -0.85
C LEU A 25 -18.49 6.75 -0.80
N VAL A 26 -18.96 7.61 -1.71
CA VAL A 26 -18.59 9.04 -1.75
C VAL A 26 -19.04 9.76 -0.50
N GLY A 27 -20.30 9.57 -0.10
CA GLY A 27 -20.87 10.20 1.08
C GLY A 27 -20.13 9.80 2.34
N PHE A 28 -19.74 8.52 2.47
CA PHE A 28 -18.94 8.05 3.59
C PHE A 28 -17.51 8.61 3.54
N ALA A 29 -16.83 8.53 2.40
CA ALA A 29 -15.48 9.07 2.22
C ALA A 29 -15.41 10.57 2.55
N GLN A 30 -16.40 11.34 2.11
CA GLN A 30 -16.55 12.75 2.44
C GLN A 30 -16.80 12.97 3.94
N THR A 31 -17.71 12.21 4.54
CA THR A 31 -18.05 12.31 5.97
C THR A 31 -16.84 12.00 6.85
N ILE A 32 -16.14 10.89 6.61
CA ILE A 32 -14.96 10.50 7.40
C ILE A 32 -13.78 11.44 7.18
N SER A 33 -13.61 11.98 5.96
CA SER A 33 -12.56 12.97 5.66
C SER A 33 -12.78 14.26 6.46
N VAL A 34 -14.01 14.80 6.45
CA VAL A 34 -14.38 15.98 7.26
C VAL A 34 -14.21 15.71 8.75
N GLY A 35 -14.69 14.56 9.22
CA GLY A 35 -14.56 14.14 10.62
C GLY A 35 -13.11 14.09 11.05
N LYS A 36 -12.25 13.37 10.33
CA LYS A 36 -10.81 13.27 10.63
C LYS A 36 -10.09 14.61 10.56
N SER A 37 -10.44 15.46 9.59
CA SER A 37 -9.86 16.81 9.48
C SER A 37 -10.12 17.65 10.73
N LEU A 38 -11.37 17.64 11.23
CA LEU A 38 -11.73 18.35 12.45
C LEU A 38 -11.19 17.65 13.71
N GLY A 39 -11.20 16.31 13.76
CA GLY A 39 -10.61 15.53 14.84
C GLY A 39 -9.13 15.83 15.03
N ASN A 40 -8.37 15.86 13.93
CA ASN A 40 -6.96 16.25 13.96
C ASN A 40 -6.76 17.69 14.43
N LYS A 41 -7.63 18.63 14.00
CA LYS A 41 -7.54 20.04 14.37
C LYS A 41 -7.83 20.30 15.86
N TYR A 42 -8.78 19.56 16.44
CA TYR A 42 -9.27 19.78 17.80
C TYR A 42 -8.84 18.68 18.79
N GLY A 43 -8.05 17.70 18.36
CA GLY A 43 -7.44 16.68 19.21
C GLY A 43 -8.38 15.58 19.70
N TYR A 44 -9.35 15.15 18.88
CA TYR A 44 -10.23 14.04 19.21
C TYR A 44 -10.21 12.96 18.11
N ASP A 45 -10.45 11.72 18.53
CA ASP A 45 -10.51 10.58 17.62
C ASP A 45 -11.90 10.42 16.99
N VAL A 46 -11.91 9.94 15.75
CA VAL A 46 -13.14 9.67 14.98
C VAL A 46 -13.21 8.19 14.62
N ASP A 47 -14.26 7.52 15.11
CA ASP A 47 -14.54 6.11 14.83
C ASP A 47 -15.31 5.98 13.51
N ALA A 48 -14.65 5.41 12.50
CA ALA A 48 -15.20 5.22 11.17
C ALA A 48 -16.46 4.33 11.13
N ASN A 49 -16.55 3.32 12.00
CA ASN A 49 -17.72 2.43 12.03
C ASN A 49 -18.95 3.14 12.61
N ARG A 50 -18.74 4.00 13.62
CA ARG A 50 -19.80 4.83 14.17
C ARG A 50 -20.30 5.86 13.17
N GLU A 51 -19.39 6.53 12.45
CA GLU A 51 -19.75 7.48 11.39
C GLU A 51 -20.53 6.79 10.25
N LEU A 52 -20.13 5.59 9.83
CA LEU A 52 -20.84 4.84 8.79
C LEU A 52 -22.26 4.49 9.24
N THR A 53 -22.42 4.04 10.49
CA THR A 53 -23.73 3.68 11.06
C THR A 53 -24.62 4.92 11.18
N ALA A 54 -24.08 6.03 11.68
CA ALA A 54 -24.80 7.29 11.82
C ALA A 54 -25.24 7.85 10.45
N LEU A 55 -24.37 7.77 9.45
CA LEU A 55 -24.68 8.18 8.06
C LEU A 55 -25.76 7.29 7.45
N GLY A 56 -25.70 5.98 7.66
CA GLY A 56 -26.73 5.04 7.21
C GLY A 56 -28.10 5.35 7.82
N LEU A 57 -28.17 5.49 9.14
CA LEU A 57 -29.40 5.85 9.86
C LEU A 57 -29.96 7.22 9.44
N SER A 58 -29.08 8.19 9.17
CA SER A 58 -29.47 9.51 8.67
C SER A 58 -30.09 9.43 7.27
N ASN A 59 -29.52 8.60 6.39
CA ASN A 59 -30.07 8.39 5.04
C ASN A 59 -31.39 7.59 5.05
N LEU A 60 -31.54 6.61 5.95
CA LEU A 60 -32.83 5.94 6.16
C LEU A 60 -33.90 6.92 6.63
N SER A 61 -33.59 7.77 7.63
CA SER A 61 -34.50 8.82 8.09
C SER A 61 -34.85 9.82 6.97
N SER A 62 -33.87 10.20 6.15
CA SER A 62 -34.07 11.06 4.98
C SER A 62 -35.04 10.43 3.97
N SER A 63 -34.89 9.13 3.69
CA SER A 63 -35.73 8.42 2.72
C SER A 63 -37.22 8.40 3.08
N VAL A 64 -37.56 8.28 4.37
CA VAL A 64 -38.96 8.30 4.87
C VAL A 64 -39.55 9.72 4.83
N SER A 65 -38.69 10.73 4.85
CA SER A 65 -39.06 12.15 4.86
C SER A 65 -39.06 12.78 3.45
N GLN A 66 -38.97 11.96 2.39
CA GLN A 66 -38.83 12.40 1.00
C GLN A 66 -37.57 13.26 0.74
N GLY A 67 -36.52 13.02 1.52
CA GLY A 67 -35.25 13.74 1.44
C GLY A 67 -34.26 13.11 0.46
N TYR A 68 -33.32 13.92 0.00
CA TYR A 68 -32.16 13.45 -0.79
C TYR A 68 -31.13 12.76 0.10
N PRO A 69 -30.22 11.95 -0.48
CA PRO A 69 -29.10 11.39 0.26
C PRO A 69 -28.27 12.47 0.96
N VAL A 70 -27.96 12.24 2.23
CA VAL A 70 -27.21 13.17 3.09
C VAL A 70 -25.78 12.69 3.29
N SER A 71 -24.86 13.63 3.46
CA SER A 71 -23.44 13.40 3.78
C SER A 71 -22.86 14.55 4.60
N GLY A 72 -21.68 14.35 5.19
CA GLY A 72 -20.95 15.40 5.90
C GLY A 72 -20.51 16.52 4.96
N SER A 73 -20.51 17.78 5.41
CA SER A 73 -20.13 18.95 4.59
C SER A 73 -18.95 19.69 5.22
N LEU A 74 -17.81 19.72 4.51
CA LEU A 74 -16.61 20.40 5.01
C LEU A 74 -16.89 21.87 5.30
N ALA A 75 -17.52 22.58 4.37
CA ALA A 75 -17.82 24.00 4.50
C ALA A 75 -18.72 24.30 5.72
N ARG A 76 -19.82 23.54 5.90
CA ARG A 76 -20.74 23.74 7.03
C ARG A 76 -20.09 23.37 8.36
N SER A 77 -19.37 22.25 8.42
CA SER A 77 -18.72 21.81 9.65
C SER A 77 -17.57 22.73 10.06
N ALA A 78 -16.78 23.23 9.09
CA ALA A 78 -15.72 24.20 9.36
C ALA A 78 -16.28 25.54 9.85
N LEU A 79 -17.37 26.04 9.24
CA LEU A 79 -18.05 27.26 9.69
C LEU A 79 -18.60 27.07 11.12
N ASN A 80 -19.29 25.96 11.38
CA ASN A 80 -19.86 25.65 12.68
C ASN A 80 -18.77 25.57 13.77
N ALA A 81 -17.65 24.91 13.46
CA ALA A 81 -16.50 24.83 14.37
C ALA A 81 -15.82 26.20 14.58
N SER A 82 -15.73 27.04 13.54
CA SER A 82 -15.19 28.41 13.66
C SER A 82 -16.09 29.34 14.47
N ALA A 83 -17.41 29.08 14.48
CA ALA A 83 -18.38 29.78 15.33
C ALA A 83 -18.34 29.31 16.79
N GLY A 84 -17.46 28.36 17.15
CA GLY A 84 -17.27 27.89 18.51
C GLY A 84 -18.22 26.77 18.93
N ALA A 85 -18.90 26.10 17.99
CA ALA A 85 -19.76 24.96 18.31
C ALA A 85 -18.93 23.78 18.87
N LYS A 86 -19.32 23.29 20.05
CA LYS A 86 -18.64 22.17 20.75
C LYS A 86 -19.51 20.93 20.93
N THR A 87 -20.81 21.04 20.66
CA THR A 87 -21.78 19.96 20.89
C THR A 87 -22.69 19.76 19.67
N PRO A 88 -23.26 18.56 19.49
CA PRO A 88 -24.22 18.29 18.41
C PRO A 88 -25.48 19.16 18.47
N LEU A 89 -25.76 19.80 19.61
CA LEU A 89 -26.88 20.73 19.78
C LEU A 89 -26.87 21.87 18.75
N ALA A 90 -25.68 22.31 18.32
CA ALA A 90 -25.56 23.32 17.26
C ALA A 90 -26.21 22.86 15.94
N ALA A 91 -26.11 21.57 15.60
CA ALA A 91 -26.75 21.02 14.41
C ALA A 91 -28.29 20.97 14.55
N ILE A 92 -28.80 20.70 15.75
CA ILE A 92 -30.25 20.72 16.04
C ILE A 92 -30.80 22.14 15.92
N ILE A 93 -30.10 23.13 16.51
CA ILE A 93 -30.48 24.54 16.39
C ILE A 93 -30.48 24.97 14.92
N CYS A 94 -29.45 24.58 14.16
CA CYS A 94 -29.37 24.86 12.73
C CYS A 94 -30.56 24.24 11.97
N ALA A 95 -30.91 22.98 12.25
CA ALA A 95 -32.06 22.31 11.64
C ALA A 95 -33.38 23.02 11.97
N LEU A 96 -33.56 23.50 13.21
CA LEU A 96 -34.74 24.28 13.61
C LEU A 96 -34.81 25.61 12.85
N CYS A 97 -33.70 26.33 12.74
CA CYS A 97 -33.63 27.57 11.96
C CYS A 97 -33.99 27.33 10.49
N VAL A 98 -33.49 26.24 9.89
CA VAL A 98 -33.84 25.84 8.51
C VAL A 98 -35.33 25.54 8.39
N ALA A 99 -35.92 24.82 9.35
CA ALA A 99 -37.35 24.52 9.36
C ALA A 99 -38.21 25.79 9.44
N VAL A 100 -37.90 26.70 10.38
CA VAL A 100 -38.60 27.99 10.53
C VAL A 100 -38.47 28.83 9.26
N THR A 101 -37.27 28.90 8.69
CA THR A 101 -37.00 29.64 7.45
C THR A 101 -37.83 29.09 6.28
N THR A 102 -37.90 27.76 6.16
CA THR A 102 -38.64 27.10 5.08
C THR A 102 -40.16 27.26 5.26
N LEU A 103 -40.67 27.30 6.48
CA LEU A 103 -42.11 27.43 6.73
C LEU A 103 -42.61 28.88 6.60
N LEU A 104 -41.83 29.86 7.05
CA LEU A 104 -42.27 31.26 7.16
C LEU A 104 -41.68 32.18 6.08
N PHE A 105 -40.45 31.92 5.65
CA PHE A 105 -39.67 32.87 4.84
C PHE A 105 -39.49 32.44 3.38
N THR A 106 -40.00 31.27 2.95
CA THR A 106 -39.95 30.81 1.54
C THR A 106 -40.41 31.88 0.53
N PRO A 107 -41.48 32.65 0.75
CA PRO A 107 -41.88 33.72 -0.17
C PRO A 107 -40.81 34.80 -0.38
N ALA A 108 -40.00 35.09 0.63
CA ALA A 108 -38.92 36.07 0.52
C ALA A 108 -37.78 35.60 -0.41
N PHE A 109 -37.54 34.28 -0.47
CA PHE A 109 -36.53 33.70 -1.36
C PHE A 109 -36.94 33.67 -2.83
N HIS A 110 -38.22 33.89 -3.16
CA HIS A 110 -38.69 33.92 -4.54
C HIS A 110 -37.96 34.96 -5.39
N TYR A 111 -37.58 36.09 -4.79
CA TYR A 111 -36.88 37.19 -5.47
C TYR A 111 -35.36 37.00 -5.52
N LEU A 112 -34.82 35.89 -4.99
CA LEU A 112 -33.39 35.67 -4.92
C LEU A 112 -32.83 35.37 -6.32
N PRO A 113 -31.93 36.19 -6.87
CA PRO A 113 -31.37 35.94 -8.19
C PRO A 113 -30.53 34.66 -8.21
N HIS A 114 -30.68 33.85 -9.26
CA HIS A 114 -29.82 32.67 -9.47
C HIS A 114 -28.33 33.02 -9.52
N ALA A 115 -27.98 34.23 -9.97
CA ALA A 115 -26.62 34.74 -9.96
C ALA A 115 -26.01 34.77 -8.54
N THR A 116 -26.79 35.11 -7.52
CA THR A 116 -26.33 35.14 -6.13
C THR A 116 -26.01 33.73 -5.63
N LEU A 117 -26.87 32.76 -5.95
CA LEU A 117 -26.65 31.35 -5.60
C LEU A 117 -25.40 30.79 -6.32
N ALA A 118 -25.25 31.09 -7.61
CA ALA A 118 -24.08 30.67 -8.39
C ALA A 118 -22.78 31.28 -7.83
N ALA A 119 -22.78 32.57 -7.46
CA ALA A 119 -21.62 33.22 -6.87
C ALA A 119 -21.20 32.58 -5.54
N ILE A 120 -22.17 32.25 -4.66
CA ILE A 120 -21.92 31.54 -3.40
C ILE A 120 -21.29 30.16 -3.66
N LEU A 121 -21.80 29.42 -4.64
CA LEU A 121 -21.26 28.11 -5.02
C LEU A 121 -19.82 28.23 -5.54
N VAL A 122 -19.56 29.14 -6.49
CA VAL A 122 -18.22 29.36 -7.07
C VAL A 122 -17.21 29.76 -5.99
N VAL A 123 -17.53 30.74 -5.14
CA VAL A 123 -16.64 31.19 -4.06
C VAL A 123 -16.37 30.06 -3.06
N SER A 124 -17.39 29.26 -2.73
CA SER A 124 -17.23 28.13 -1.82
C SER A 124 -16.36 27.03 -2.43
N SER A 125 -16.53 26.72 -3.72
CA SER A 125 -15.74 25.73 -4.44
C SER A 125 -14.27 26.14 -4.60
N LEU A 126 -13.99 27.42 -4.89
CA LEU A 126 -12.62 27.93 -5.02
C LEU A 126 -11.81 27.76 -3.73
N ARG A 127 -12.47 27.90 -2.56
CA ARG A 127 -11.83 27.71 -1.26
C ARG A 127 -11.50 26.25 -0.92
N LEU A 128 -12.07 25.29 -1.64
CA LEU A 128 -11.78 23.87 -1.46
C LEU A 128 -10.51 23.42 -2.20
N ILE A 129 -10.02 24.23 -3.15
CA ILE A 129 -8.81 23.90 -3.91
C ILE A 129 -7.58 24.18 -3.04
N ASP A 130 -7.00 23.12 -2.48
CA ASP A 130 -5.74 23.21 -1.74
C ASP A 130 -4.54 23.10 -2.68
N THR A 131 -4.05 24.25 -3.14
CA THR A 131 -2.88 24.31 -4.02
C THR A 131 -1.59 23.85 -3.33
N ARG A 132 -1.51 23.93 -1.99
CA ARG A 132 -0.32 23.53 -1.24
C ARG A 132 -0.23 22.01 -1.18
N GLU A 133 -1.35 21.33 -0.99
CA GLU A 133 -1.42 19.88 -1.01
C GLU A 133 -1.03 19.32 -2.39
N ILE A 134 -1.51 19.94 -3.48
CA ILE A 134 -1.13 19.55 -4.84
C ILE A 134 0.40 19.65 -5.01
N GLN A 135 1.00 20.77 -4.62
CA GLN A 135 2.45 20.96 -4.69
C GLN A 135 3.22 19.97 -3.81
N TYR A 136 2.70 19.68 -2.61
CA TYR A 136 3.28 18.73 -1.68
C TYR A 136 3.32 17.32 -2.28
N LEU A 137 2.23 16.85 -2.88
CA LEU A 137 2.17 15.52 -3.51
C LEU A 137 3.21 15.39 -4.63
N PHE A 138 3.33 16.37 -5.52
CA PHE A 138 4.35 16.35 -6.58
C PHE A 138 5.78 16.41 -6.03
N LYS A 139 6.00 17.11 -4.92
CA LYS A 139 7.32 17.21 -4.27
C LYS A 139 7.71 15.90 -3.57
N VAL A 140 6.76 15.22 -2.92
CA VAL A 140 7.01 13.98 -2.18
C VAL A 140 7.10 12.79 -3.12
N LYS A 141 6.11 12.63 -4.02
CA LYS A 141 6.04 11.49 -4.92
C LYS A 141 5.26 11.83 -6.19
N ILE A 142 5.97 11.94 -7.31
CA ILE A 142 5.40 12.29 -8.62
C ILE A 142 4.22 11.39 -9.01
N THR A 143 4.26 10.09 -8.69
CA THR A 143 3.16 9.16 -9.02
C THR A 143 1.85 9.50 -8.31
N GLU A 144 1.89 10.06 -7.09
CA GLU A 144 0.69 10.54 -6.39
C GLU A 144 0.16 11.84 -7.01
N GLY A 145 1.06 12.74 -7.42
CA GLY A 145 0.68 13.94 -8.18
C GLY A 145 0.04 13.61 -9.54
N VAL A 146 0.58 12.64 -10.27
CA VAL A 146 0.00 12.16 -11.55
C VAL A 146 -1.38 11.55 -11.33
N LEU A 147 -1.55 10.74 -10.27
CA LEU A 147 -2.85 10.15 -9.92
C LEU A 147 -3.90 11.21 -9.60
N LEU A 148 -3.50 12.30 -8.92
CA LEU A 148 -4.37 13.45 -8.65
C LEU A 148 -4.82 14.11 -9.95
N VAL A 149 -3.89 14.44 -10.86
CA VAL A 149 -4.21 15.10 -12.14
C VAL A 149 -5.07 14.20 -13.02
N LEU A 150 -4.78 12.90 -13.06
CA LEU A 150 -5.59 11.92 -13.79
C LEU A 150 -7.03 11.89 -13.27
N THR A 151 -7.21 11.80 -11.95
CA THR A 151 -8.53 11.74 -11.31
C THR A 151 -9.30 13.04 -11.51
N PHE A 152 -8.62 14.19 -11.40
CA PHE A 152 -9.19 15.50 -11.66
C PHE A 152 -9.67 15.64 -13.11
N ALA A 153 -8.80 15.34 -14.08
CA ALA A 153 -9.13 15.43 -15.49
C ALA A 153 -10.26 14.47 -15.89
N ALA A 154 -10.24 13.24 -15.36
CA ALA A 154 -11.29 12.26 -15.60
C ALA A 154 -12.63 12.71 -15.01
N THR A 155 -12.63 13.30 -13.81
CA THR A 155 -13.84 13.84 -13.18
C THR A 155 -14.41 15.01 -13.98
N LEU A 156 -13.55 15.88 -14.52
CA LEU A 156 -13.98 17.01 -15.35
C LEU A 156 -14.54 16.57 -16.70
N ALA A 157 -13.93 15.57 -17.34
CA ALA A 157 -14.31 15.12 -18.68
C ALA A 157 -15.48 14.12 -18.70
N LEU A 158 -15.53 13.20 -17.73
CA LEU A 158 -16.48 12.09 -17.71
C LEU A 158 -17.59 12.29 -16.66
N GLY A 159 -17.41 13.24 -15.73
CA GLY A 159 -18.28 13.46 -14.58
C GLY A 159 -17.80 12.74 -13.31
N ILE A 160 -18.48 13.04 -12.20
CA ILE A 160 -18.06 12.65 -10.84
C ILE A 160 -17.98 11.14 -10.66
N MET A 161 -19.01 10.41 -11.08
CA MET A 161 -19.11 8.96 -10.88
C MET A 161 -18.01 8.16 -11.65
N PRO A 162 -17.87 8.31 -12.97
CA PRO A 162 -16.81 7.61 -13.71
C PRO A 162 -15.41 8.14 -13.37
N GLY A 163 -15.25 9.44 -13.09
CA GLY A 163 -13.96 10.01 -12.68
C GLY A 163 -13.45 9.45 -11.36
N LEU A 164 -14.33 9.32 -10.36
CA LEU A 164 -13.99 8.68 -9.09
C LEU A 164 -13.64 7.20 -9.27
N LEU A 165 -14.47 6.45 -10.01
CA LEU A 165 -14.21 5.03 -10.24
C LEU A 165 -12.85 4.82 -10.91
N LEU A 166 -12.53 5.64 -11.91
CA LEU A 166 -11.23 5.62 -12.56
C LEU A 166 -10.11 5.93 -11.56
N GLY A 167 -10.26 6.94 -10.71
CA GLY A 167 -9.27 7.29 -9.68
C GLY A 167 -9.02 6.15 -8.69
N ILE A 168 -10.08 5.48 -8.23
CA ILE A 168 -9.98 4.31 -7.33
C ILE A 168 -9.24 3.17 -8.03
N VAL A 169 -9.66 2.80 -9.24
CA VAL A 169 -9.03 1.72 -10.01
C VAL A 169 -7.57 2.03 -10.31
N ALA A 170 -7.26 3.26 -10.73
CA ALA A 170 -5.90 3.72 -10.98
C ALA A 170 -5.04 3.71 -9.71
N SER A 171 -5.60 4.09 -8.56
CA SER A 171 -4.92 4.02 -7.26
C SER A 171 -4.58 2.59 -6.87
N ILE A 172 -5.53 1.66 -7.01
CA ILE A 172 -5.31 0.24 -6.76
C ILE A 172 -4.25 -0.33 -7.71
N LEU A 173 -4.35 -0.01 -9.00
CA LEU A 173 -3.38 -0.48 -9.99
C LEU A 173 -1.97 0.07 -9.72
N LEU A 174 -1.86 1.35 -9.37
CA LEU A 174 -0.60 1.96 -8.97
C LEU A 174 -0.03 1.28 -7.72
N PHE A 175 -0.87 1.03 -6.71
CA PHE A 175 -0.48 0.30 -5.51
C PHE A 175 0.05 -1.10 -5.84
N ILE A 176 -0.65 -1.86 -6.68
CA ILE A 176 -0.22 -3.20 -7.12
C ILE A 176 1.12 -3.11 -7.86
N THR A 177 1.25 -2.17 -8.79
CA THR A 177 2.46 -2.00 -9.61
C THR A 177 3.67 -1.65 -8.76
N LEU A 178 3.51 -0.76 -7.77
CA LEU A 178 4.57 -0.36 -6.85
C LEU A 178 5.02 -1.51 -5.93
N ASN A 179 4.08 -2.38 -5.52
CA ASN A 179 4.41 -3.52 -4.66
C ASN A 179 4.94 -4.75 -5.44
N THR A 180 4.74 -4.79 -6.76
CA THR A 180 5.19 -5.88 -7.64
C THR A 180 6.70 -5.82 -7.92
N ARG A 181 7.29 -4.62 -7.91
CA ARG A 181 8.74 -4.41 -8.12
C ARG A 181 9.36 -3.77 -6.88
N PRO A 182 9.56 -4.53 -5.80
CA PRO A 182 10.14 -4.01 -4.57
C PRO A 182 11.58 -3.57 -4.78
N ASN A 183 12.05 -2.66 -3.92
CA ASN A 183 13.45 -2.25 -3.94
C ASN A 183 14.34 -3.44 -3.60
N THR A 184 15.43 -3.59 -4.36
CA THR A 184 16.45 -4.60 -4.14
C THR A 184 17.81 -3.94 -4.14
N ALA A 185 18.70 -4.38 -3.25
CA ALA A 185 20.06 -3.85 -3.18
C ALA A 185 21.08 -4.99 -3.17
N ILE A 186 22.17 -4.84 -3.93
CA ILE A 186 23.35 -5.68 -3.79
C ILE A 186 24.15 -5.13 -2.61
N LEU A 187 24.47 -5.99 -1.65
CA LEU A 187 25.17 -5.60 -0.44
C LEU A 187 26.66 -5.94 -0.51
N GLY A 188 27.48 -4.97 -0.10
CA GLY A 188 28.91 -5.13 0.15
C GLY A 188 29.21 -5.00 1.64
N ARG A 189 30.37 -5.49 2.07
CA ARG A 189 30.84 -5.40 3.46
C ARG A 189 31.64 -4.11 3.63
N LEU A 190 31.33 -3.33 4.67
CA LEU A 190 32.16 -2.18 5.02
C LEU A 190 33.50 -2.64 5.62
N PRO A 191 34.64 -2.00 5.28
CA PRO A 191 35.97 -2.42 5.70
C PRO A 191 36.08 -2.54 7.21
N ASN A 192 36.72 -3.62 7.70
CA ASN A 192 36.94 -3.90 9.12
C ASN A 192 35.68 -3.99 10.00
N THR A 193 34.49 -4.15 9.41
CA THR A 193 33.23 -4.31 10.17
C THR A 193 32.48 -5.58 9.79
N ASN A 194 31.39 -5.90 10.48
CA ASN A 194 30.42 -6.93 10.07
C ASN A 194 29.13 -6.30 9.49
N ILE A 195 29.23 -5.06 8.99
CA ILE A 195 28.09 -4.29 8.50
C ILE A 195 28.03 -4.40 6.98
N PHE A 196 26.84 -4.70 6.47
CA PHE A 196 26.56 -4.80 5.04
C PHE A 196 25.67 -3.65 4.58
N ARG A 197 26.05 -3.01 3.47
CA ARG A 197 25.38 -1.82 2.91
C ARG A 197 25.28 -1.91 1.39
N ASN A 198 24.32 -1.18 0.83
CA ASN A 198 24.13 -1.09 -0.61
C ASN A 198 25.39 -0.49 -1.26
N VAL A 199 26.01 -1.24 -2.17
CA VAL A 199 27.22 -0.82 -2.88
C VAL A 199 27.01 0.42 -3.76
N GLU A 200 25.77 0.66 -4.22
CA GLU A 200 25.44 1.84 -5.02
C GLU A 200 25.39 3.12 -4.18
N GLN A 201 25.07 3.00 -2.89
CA GLN A 201 24.94 4.14 -1.96
C GLN A 201 26.20 4.35 -1.11
N PHE A 202 26.97 3.29 -0.88
CA PHE A 202 28.17 3.30 -0.05
C PHE A 202 29.34 2.75 -0.88
N PRO A 203 30.12 3.62 -1.56
CA PRO A 203 31.23 3.19 -2.42
C PRO A 203 32.33 2.42 -1.68
N GLU A 204 32.44 2.59 -0.37
CA GLU A 204 33.37 1.87 0.51
C GLU A 204 32.98 0.41 0.74
N ALA A 205 31.74 0.01 0.42
CA ALA A 205 31.25 -1.34 0.65
C ALA A 205 31.79 -2.32 -0.40
N GLU A 206 32.63 -3.27 0.03
CA GLU A 206 33.30 -4.21 -0.86
C GLU A 206 32.49 -5.49 -1.05
N THR A 207 32.28 -5.90 -2.30
CA THR A 207 31.67 -7.20 -2.63
C THR A 207 32.68 -8.33 -2.43
N ILE A 208 32.17 -9.52 -2.07
CA ILE A 208 33.02 -10.68 -1.83
C ILE A 208 33.12 -11.51 -3.12
N PRO A 209 34.33 -11.82 -3.62
CA PRO A 209 34.49 -12.60 -4.85
C PRO A 209 33.73 -13.94 -4.81
N GLY A 210 32.95 -14.18 -5.85
CA GLY A 210 32.12 -15.38 -6.01
C GLY A 210 30.90 -15.47 -5.10
N LEU A 211 30.55 -14.40 -4.38
CA LEU A 211 29.37 -14.32 -3.53
C LEU A 211 28.58 -13.04 -3.82
N ILE A 212 27.29 -13.19 -4.07
CA ILE A 212 26.36 -12.06 -4.16
C ILE A 212 25.40 -12.08 -2.98
N ILE A 213 25.24 -10.92 -2.34
CA ILE A 213 24.29 -10.72 -1.25
C ILE A 213 23.19 -9.81 -1.80
N LEU A 214 21.99 -10.34 -1.96
CA LEU A 214 20.82 -9.61 -2.45
C LEU A 214 19.86 -9.35 -1.29
N ARG A 215 19.62 -8.08 -0.99
CA ARG A 215 18.54 -7.66 -0.08
C ARG A 215 17.28 -7.36 -0.86
N ILE A 216 16.14 -7.80 -0.35
CA ILE A 216 14.82 -7.45 -0.86
C ILE A 216 14.02 -6.72 0.21
N ASP A 217 13.54 -5.52 -0.11
CA ASP A 217 12.84 -4.63 0.82
C ASP A 217 11.31 -4.79 0.69
N ALA A 218 10.80 -6.03 0.78
CA ALA A 218 9.37 -6.34 0.79
C ALA A 218 9.06 -7.73 1.35
N SER A 219 7.82 -7.95 1.79
CA SER A 219 7.27 -9.31 1.93
C SER A 219 7.12 -9.98 0.56
N LEU A 220 7.13 -11.31 0.53
CA LEU A 220 7.14 -12.08 -0.71
C LEU A 220 5.78 -12.74 -0.94
N TYR A 221 5.19 -12.47 -2.11
CA TYR A 221 3.90 -13.02 -2.50
C TYR A 221 3.86 -13.31 -4.00
N PHE A 222 2.76 -13.90 -4.48
CA PHE A 222 2.53 -14.21 -5.89
C PHE A 222 2.87 -13.04 -6.82
N ALA A 223 2.50 -11.82 -6.45
CA ALA A 223 2.68 -10.64 -7.29
C ALA A 223 4.16 -10.30 -7.55
N ASN A 224 5.05 -10.43 -6.56
CA ASN A 224 6.43 -9.93 -6.65
C ASN A 224 7.51 -11.01 -6.70
N VAL A 225 7.17 -12.28 -6.47
CA VAL A 225 8.17 -13.35 -6.51
C VAL A 225 8.70 -13.61 -7.93
N VAL A 226 7.91 -13.30 -8.97
CA VAL A 226 8.36 -13.34 -10.36
C VAL A 226 9.51 -12.36 -10.58
N PHE A 227 9.38 -11.14 -10.05
CA PHE A 227 10.45 -10.14 -10.10
C PHE A 227 11.71 -10.61 -9.35
N LEU A 228 11.58 -11.22 -8.17
CA LEU A 228 12.72 -11.79 -7.44
C LEU A 228 13.44 -12.86 -8.29
N LYS A 229 12.68 -13.75 -8.92
CA LYS A 229 13.22 -14.79 -9.81
C LYS A 229 13.97 -14.18 -10.98
N GLU A 230 13.37 -13.22 -11.69
CA GLU A 230 14.00 -12.53 -12.81
C GLU A 230 15.30 -11.84 -12.38
N LYS A 231 15.28 -11.16 -11.22
CA LYS A 231 16.45 -10.45 -10.71
C LYS A 231 17.60 -11.40 -10.36
N LEU A 232 17.28 -12.51 -9.71
CA LEU A 232 18.24 -13.55 -9.38
C LEU A 232 18.82 -14.23 -10.62
N HIS A 233 18.01 -14.45 -11.65
CA HIS A 233 18.47 -14.94 -12.95
C HIS A 233 19.41 -13.95 -13.64
N GLU A 234 19.06 -12.66 -13.67
CA GLU A 234 19.91 -11.58 -14.20
C GLU A 234 21.29 -11.56 -13.53
N ILE A 235 21.34 -11.74 -12.20
CA ILE A 235 22.58 -11.82 -11.43
C ILE A 235 23.40 -13.04 -11.84
N CYS A 236 22.77 -14.22 -11.92
CA CYS A 236 23.45 -15.44 -12.36
C CYS A 236 24.01 -15.32 -13.78
N ASP A 237 23.26 -14.72 -14.70
CA ASP A 237 23.68 -14.54 -16.09
C ASP A 237 24.84 -13.54 -16.23
N ARG A 238 24.89 -12.51 -15.38
CA ARG A 238 25.98 -11.54 -15.36
C ARG A 238 27.29 -12.10 -14.80
N HIS A 239 27.21 -13.05 -13.87
CA HIS A 239 28.38 -13.57 -13.12
C HIS A 239 28.67 -15.06 -13.40
N ARG A 240 28.28 -15.56 -14.57
CA ARG A 240 28.22 -17.00 -14.94
C ARG A 240 29.42 -17.87 -14.54
N THR A 241 30.64 -17.38 -14.62
CA THR A 241 31.86 -18.19 -14.37
C THR A 241 32.35 -18.12 -12.93
N ASP A 242 31.99 -17.06 -12.20
CA ASP A 242 32.66 -16.72 -10.94
C ASP A 242 31.73 -16.90 -9.74
N LEU A 243 30.42 -16.93 -9.97
CA LEU A 243 29.41 -17.00 -8.92
C LEU A 243 29.32 -18.40 -8.31
N LYS A 244 29.65 -18.51 -7.02
CA LYS A 244 29.61 -19.77 -6.25
C LYS A 244 28.45 -19.81 -5.26
N ALA A 245 27.99 -18.66 -4.79
CA ALA A 245 26.88 -18.59 -3.84
C ALA A 245 26.07 -17.29 -3.96
N ILE A 246 24.82 -17.37 -3.54
CA ILE A 246 23.92 -16.22 -3.36
C ILE A 246 23.37 -16.26 -1.95
N ILE A 247 23.41 -15.13 -1.24
CA ILE A 247 22.70 -14.92 0.02
C ILE A 247 21.50 -14.00 -0.25
N LEU A 248 20.30 -14.48 0.02
CA LEU A 248 19.10 -13.65 0.10
C LEU A 248 18.99 -13.09 1.52
N ASP A 249 19.19 -11.79 1.68
CA ASP A 249 18.86 -11.07 2.91
C ASP A 249 17.34 -10.84 2.98
N ALA A 250 16.69 -11.67 3.78
CA ALA A 250 15.26 -11.67 4.04
C ALA A 250 14.89 -10.88 5.31
N SER A 251 15.79 -10.03 5.82
CA SER A 251 15.55 -9.22 7.03
C SER A 251 14.34 -8.28 6.91
N ALA A 252 14.01 -7.81 5.71
CA ALA A 252 12.83 -6.98 5.45
C ALA A 252 11.57 -7.77 5.02
N VAL A 253 11.68 -9.10 4.83
CA VAL A 253 10.53 -9.96 4.52
C VAL A 253 9.72 -10.15 5.81
N ASN A 254 8.49 -9.66 5.83
CA ASN A 254 7.59 -9.80 7.00
C ASN A 254 6.61 -10.96 6.83
N ASP A 255 6.31 -11.33 5.59
CA ASP A 255 5.33 -12.36 5.25
C ASP A 255 5.75 -13.11 3.98
N LEU A 256 5.27 -14.35 3.83
CA LEU A 256 5.55 -15.26 2.73
C LEU A 256 4.31 -16.08 2.39
N ASP A 257 3.78 -15.91 1.18
CA ASP A 257 2.66 -16.74 0.71
C ASP A 257 3.13 -18.07 0.08
N SER A 258 2.19 -18.96 -0.20
CA SER A 258 2.46 -20.29 -0.79
C SER A 258 3.06 -20.23 -2.20
N SER A 259 2.72 -19.21 -2.98
CA SER A 259 3.24 -19.02 -4.34
C SER A 259 4.71 -18.62 -4.30
N ALA A 260 5.06 -17.72 -3.38
CA ALA A 260 6.42 -17.27 -3.17
C ALA A 260 7.29 -18.39 -2.58
N ASP A 261 6.76 -19.16 -1.63
CA ASP A 261 7.43 -20.35 -1.10
C ASP A 261 7.72 -21.38 -2.21
N THR A 262 6.73 -21.70 -3.06
CA THR A 262 6.92 -22.60 -4.21
C THR A 262 8.00 -22.08 -5.17
N ALA A 263 8.03 -20.77 -5.40
CA ALA A 263 9.04 -20.15 -6.24
C ALA A 263 10.45 -20.22 -5.64
N LEU A 264 10.59 -20.13 -4.31
CA LEU A 264 11.87 -20.32 -3.63
C LEU A 264 12.35 -21.77 -3.67
N HIS A 265 11.45 -22.75 -3.65
CA HIS A 265 11.80 -24.16 -3.90
C HIS A 265 12.42 -24.34 -5.28
N GLN A 266 11.73 -23.85 -6.32
CA GLN A 266 12.20 -23.95 -7.69
C GLN A 266 13.57 -23.28 -7.87
N LEU A 267 13.76 -22.08 -7.32
CA LEU A 267 15.06 -21.39 -7.34
C LEU A 267 16.15 -22.19 -6.63
N SER A 268 15.83 -22.82 -5.50
CA SER A 268 16.79 -23.63 -4.75
C SER A 268 17.26 -24.83 -5.55
N ASP A 269 16.34 -25.52 -6.23
CA ASP A 269 16.66 -26.66 -7.10
C ASP A 269 17.45 -26.24 -8.34
N GLU A 270 17.06 -25.13 -8.99
CA GLU A 270 17.77 -24.57 -10.14
C GLU A 270 19.21 -24.16 -9.79
N PHE A 271 19.41 -23.51 -8.64
CA PHE A 271 20.74 -23.11 -8.18
C PHE A 271 21.61 -24.31 -7.81
N LYS A 272 21.01 -25.33 -7.19
CA LYS A 272 21.70 -26.59 -6.91
C LYS A 272 22.20 -27.26 -8.20
N GLN A 273 21.39 -27.26 -9.27
CA GLN A 273 21.78 -27.80 -10.58
C GLN A 273 22.92 -26.99 -11.23
N LYS A 274 22.95 -25.67 -11.03
CA LYS A 274 24.00 -24.77 -11.52
C LYS A 274 25.26 -24.77 -10.65
N GLY A 275 25.30 -25.54 -9.55
CA GLY A 275 26.42 -25.54 -8.60
C GLY A 275 26.53 -24.26 -7.76
N ILE A 276 25.47 -23.44 -7.73
CA ILE A 276 25.40 -22.20 -6.96
C ILE A 276 24.75 -22.52 -5.61
N THR A 277 25.43 -22.19 -4.52
CA THR A 277 24.88 -22.40 -3.17
C THR A 277 23.93 -21.27 -2.81
N PHE A 278 22.67 -21.59 -2.49
CA PHE A 278 21.66 -20.61 -2.08
C PHE A 278 21.53 -20.56 -0.55
N TYR A 279 21.73 -19.38 0.01
CA TYR A 279 21.65 -19.09 1.44
C TYR A 279 20.54 -18.09 1.71
N ILE A 280 19.90 -18.18 2.87
CA ILE A 280 18.91 -17.20 3.32
C ILE A 280 19.30 -16.68 4.70
N ALA A 281 19.38 -15.36 4.86
CA ALA A 281 19.75 -14.70 6.09
C ALA A 281 18.62 -13.78 6.62
N GLY A 282 18.55 -13.59 7.93
CA GLY A 282 17.69 -12.56 8.55
C GLY A 282 16.20 -12.91 8.61
N ILE A 283 15.82 -14.18 8.45
CA ILE A 283 14.41 -14.58 8.38
C ILE A 283 13.69 -14.39 9.72
N LYS A 284 12.56 -13.68 9.69
CA LYS A 284 11.65 -13.53 10.85
C LYS A 284 10.89 -14.82 11.16
N ALA A 285 10.49 -15.00 12.41
CA ALA A 285 9.84 -16.24 12.86
C ALA A 285 8.59 -16.64 12.04
N PRO A 286 7.65 -15.73 11.69
CA PRO A 286 6.48 -16.11 10.90
C PRO A 286 6.84 -16.69 9.53
N VAL A 287 7.76 -16.04 8.81
CA VAL A 287 8.24 -16.47 7.49
C VAL A 287 8.96 -17.82 7.57
N ARG A 288 9.78 -18.00 8.61
CA ARG A 288 10.51 -19.26 8.84
C ARG A 288 9.57 -20.43 9.09
N GLU A 289 8.47 -20.19 9.80
CA GLU A 289 7.48 -21.24 10.06
C GLU A 289 6.77 -21.68 8.78
N VAL A 290 6.49 -20.75 7.86
CA VAL A 290 5.97 -21.11 6.52
C VAL A 290 6.96 -22.01 5.79
N MET A 291 8.24 -21.62 5.71
CA MET A 291 9.30 -22.41 5.05
C MET A 291 9.55 -23.78 5.71
N ARG A 292 9.33 -23.89 7.02
CA ARG A 292 9.43 -25.16 7.76
C ARG A 292 8.26 -26.07 7.43
N ARG A 293 7.05 -25.52 7.38
CA ARG A 293 5.81 -26.25 7.07
C ARG A 293 5.75 -26.70 5.61
N SER A 294 6.27 -25.91 4.68
CA SER A 294 6.34 -26.26 3.26
C SER A 294 7.40 -27.31 2.95
N GLY A 295 8.41 -27.45 3.81
CA GLY A 295 9.53 -28.38 3.63
C GLY A 295 10.76 -27.75 2.99
N LEU A 296 10.73 -26.45 2.63
CA LEU A 296 11.90 -25.73 2.08
C LEU A 296 13.10 -25.83 3.01
N TYR A 297 12.84 -25.73 4.31
CA TYR A 297 13.88 -25.86 5.34
C TYR A 297 14.60 -27.22 5.30
N ASN A 298 13.87 -28.29 5.00
CA ASN A 298 14.42 -29.64 4.92
C ASN A 298 15.20 -29.87 3.61
N ILE A 299 14.78 -29.23 2.52
CA ILE A 299 15.42 -29.36 1.20
C ILE A 299 16.76 -28.64 1.15
N LEU A 300 16.78 -27.39 1.62
CA LEU A 300 18.02 -26.60 1.70
C LEU A 300 18.92 -27.10 2.83
N GLY A 301 18.34 -27.59 3.93
CA GLY A 301 19.05 -28.00 5.13
C GLY A 301 19.36 -26.82 6.06
N GLY A 302 19.47 -27.10 7.36
CA GLY A 302 19.67 -26.06 8.39
C GLY A 302 20.92 -25.19 8.17
N ASP A 303 21.95 -25.74 7.53
CA ASP A 303 23.20 -25.06 7.17
C ASP A 303 23.06 -23.97 6.09
N HIS A 304 21.85 -23.77 5.57
CA HIS A 304 21.55 -22.75 4.57
C HIS A 304 20.79 -21.54 5.14
N PHE A 305 20.38 -21.61 6.41
CA PHE A 305 19.60 -20.59 7.09
C PHE A 305 20.40 -19.91 8.19
N PHE A 306 20.50 -18.58 8.14
CA PHE A 306 21.31 -17.81 9.08
C PHE A 306 20.53 -16.66 9.72
N PHE A 307 20.84 -16.37 10.99
CA PHE A 307 20.29 -15.19 11.66
C PHE A 307 20.86 -13.89 11.12
N THR A 308 22.13 -13.90 10.68
CA THR A 308 22.83 -12.71 10.18
C THR A 308 23.51 -13.00 8.85
N ILE A 309 23.68 -11.96 8.03
CA ILE A 309 24.43 -12.04 6.77
C ILE A 309 25.87 -12.47 7.05
N ASP A 310 26.51 -11.92 8.09
CA ASP A 310 27.88 -12.27 8.47
C ASP A 310 28.07 -13.78 8.74
N ALA A 311 27.10 -14.43 9.39
CA ALA A 311 27.17 -15.87 9.62
C ALA A 311 27.10 -16.67 8.30
N ALA A 312 26.25 -16.26 7.37
CA ALA A 312 26.16 -16.86 6.03
C ALA A 312 27.46 -16.67 5.23
N VAL A 313 28.06 -15.46 5.30
CA VAL A 313 29.34 -15.15 4.67
C VAL A 313 30.46 -16.02 5.23
N LYS A 314 30.55 -16.16 6.56
CA LYS A 314 31.55 -17.02 7.21
C LYS A 314 31.42 -18.47 6.74
N ARG A 315 30.20 -19.00 6.67
CA ARG A 315 29.96 -20.36 6.15
C ARG A 315 30.46 -20.53 4.71
N PHE A 316 30.18 -19.56 3.85
CA PHE A 316 30.66 -19.56 2.47
C PHE A 316 32.20 -19.59 2.41
N GLN A 317 32.86 -18.73 3.19
CA GLN A 317 34.32 -18.67 3.24
C GLN A 317 34.96 -19.95 3.81
N GLU A 318 34.34 -20.58 4.80
CA GLU A 318 34.77 -21.87 5.34
C GLU A 318 34.72 -22.97 4.28
N LYS A 319 33.60 -23.09 3.55
CA LYS A 319 33.48 -24.05 2.44
C LYS A 319 34.52 -23.80 1.35
N ALA A 320 34.76 -22.54 1.00
CA ALA A 320 35.79 -22.18 0.02
C ALA A 320 37.20 -22.61 0.49
N ARG A 321 37.53 -22.44 1.78
CA ARG A 321 38.81 -22.87 2.36
C ARG A 321 38.96 -24.40 2.42
N GLN A 322 37.87 -25.12 2.69
CA GLN A 322 37.87 -26.59 2.72
C GLN A 322 38.09 -27.18 1.32
N GLY A 323 37.45 -26.62 0.29
CA GLY A 323 37.64 -27.06 -1.09
C GLY A 323 39.08 -26.89 -1.61
N ILE A 324 39.79 -25.84 -1.16
CA ILE A 324 41.21 -25.64 -1.48
C ILE A 324 42.09 -26.69 -0.79
N LYS A 325 41.83 -27.00 0.49
CA LYS A 325 42.61 -28.00 1.25
C LYS A 325 42.47 -29.43 0.71
N GLU A 326 41.34 -29.78 0.12
CA GLU A 326 41.14 -31.10 -0.52
C GLU A 326 41.83 -31.20 -1.88
N GLN A 327 41.97 -30.09 -2.62
CA GLN A 327 42.71 -30.05 -3.89
C GLN A 327 44.23 -30.10 -3.69
N ASP A 328 44.76 -29.56 -2.59
CA ASP A 328 46.20 -29.55 -2.26
C ASP A 328 46.71 -30.83 -1.55
N ARG A 329 45.85 -31.83 -1.31
CA ARG A 329 46.31 -33.13 -0.77
C ARG A 329 47.13 -33.86 -1.83
N PRO A 330 48.43 -34.16 -1.61
CA PRO A 330 49.21 -34.89 -2.58
C PRO A 330 48.58 -36.27 -2.81
N ARG A 331 48.34 -36.64 -4.07
CA ARG A 331 47.99 -38.02 -4.48
C ARG A 331 49.11 -38.97 -4.05
N ARG A 332 49.12 -39.38 -2.79
CA ARG A 332 49.95 -40.46 -2.28
C ARG A 332 49.02 -41.59 -1.87
N GLN A 333 48.90 -42.58 -2.75
CA GLN A 333 48.73 -44.01 -2.49
C GLN A 333 48.00 -44.69 -3.66
N GLU A 334 48.68 -44.84 -4.80
CA GLU A 334 48.41 -45.91 -5.78
C GLU A 334 49.74 -46.31 -6.41
N THR A 335 50.69 -46.74 -5.58
CA THR A 335 51.86 -47.51 -6.04
C THR A 335 52.41 -48.34 -4.88
N GLN A 336 51.60 -49.26 -4.37
CA GLN A 336 52.09 -50.44 -3.64
C GLN A 336 50.93 -51.41 -3.43
N ARG A 337 51.14 -52.67 -3.83
CA ARG A 337 50.21 -53.82 -3.99
C ARG A 337 49.62 -53.89 -5.39
N SER A 338 49.93 -54.87 -6.24
CA SER A 338 50.75 -56.09 -6.15
C SER A 338 51.11 -56.50 -7.56
#